data_AF-A0AAU1BVD4-F1
#
_entry.id   AF-A0AAU1BVD4-F1
#
_cell.length_a   1.000
_cell.length_b   1.000
_cell.length_c   1.000
_cell.angle_alpha   90.00
_cell.angle_beta   90.00
_cell.angle_gamma   90.00
#
_symmetry.space_group_name_H-M   'P 1'
#
loop_
_entity.id
_entity.type
_entity.pdbx_description
1 polymer ?
#
loop_
_entity_poly.entity_id
_entity_poly.type
_entity_poly.pdbx_seq_one_letter_code
_entity_poly.pdbx_strand_id
1 'polypeptide(L)'
;MGTKYPDIGVTSLPAWQVKAALLALNGTGVPFHVRDAFGGEKADLVAEWKIVLPGESDFANGAPVERSMKSRMRLAVADREVHVVDQVREVGLVGDPPRPGLSRRWSRGPHVARQWTYEKGPDGRRHKVVLFDSRDMRDPLLNTVLKAGWTWRGVRKL
;
A
#
# COMPACT_ATOMS: atom_id res chain seq x y z
N MET A 1 -4.42 11.59 4.96
CA MET A 1 -5.80 11.05 5.00
C MET A 1 -6.71 12.02 4.30
N GLY A 2 -7.74 11.53 3.61
CA GLY A 2 -8.79 12.38 3.08
C GLY A 2 -9.09 12.14 1.62
N THR A 3 -10.20 12.72 1.21
CA THR A 3 -10.58 12.86 -0.19
C THR A 3 -9.55 13.74 -0.90
N LYS A 4 -9.11 13.33 -2.08
CA LYS A 4 -8.27 14.13 -2.96
C LYS A 4 -8.96 14.24 -4.29
N TYR A 5 -9.01 15.46 -4.81
CA TYR A 5 -9.68 15.80 -6.04
C TYR A 5 -8.66 15.93 -7.16
N PRO A 6 -9.03 15.59 -8.41
CA PRO A 6 -8.18 15.87 -9.55
C PRO A 6 -7.99 17.38 -9.73
N ASP A 7 -6.93 17.77 -10.42
CA ASP A 7 -6.70 19.18 -10.75
C ASP A 7 -7.83 19.73 -11.65
N ILE A 8 -8.07 21.04 -11.54
CA ILE A 8 -9.08 21.72 -12.36
C ILE A 8 -8.72 21.57 -13.84
N GLY A 9 -9.70 21.17 -14.65
CA GLY A 9 -9.53 20.99 -16.10
C GLY A 9 -9.08 19.59 -16.54
N VAL A 10 -8.80 18.67 -15.61
CA VAL A 10 -8.56 17.27 -15.96
C VAL A 10 -9.87 16.61 -16.40
N THR A 11 -9.94 16.16 -17.64
CA THR A 11 -11.11 15.43 -18.16
C THR A 11 -11.13 14.01 -17.59
N SER A 12 -12.22 13.62 -16.93
CA SER A 12 -12.29 12.27 -16.37
C SER A 12 -12.34 11.20 -17.46
N LEU A 13 -11.45 10.23 -17.35
CA LEU A 13 -11.43 9.05 -18.20
C LEU A 13 -12.61 8.12 -17.89
N PRO A 14 -13.06 7.29 -18.85
CA PRO A 14 -13.98 6.20 -18.57
C PRO A 14 -13.39 5.19 -17.57
N ALA A 15 -14.25 4.55 -16.78
CA ALA A 15 -13.86 3.67 -15.68
C ALA A 15 -12.89 2.55 -16.09
N TRP A 16 -13.07 1.97 -17.28
CA TRP A 16 -12.19 0.90 -17.78
C TRP A 16 -10.77 1.40 -18.05
N GLN A 17 -10.59 2.67 -18.45
CA GLN A 17 -9.26 3.28 -18.62
C GLN A 17 -8.60 3.57 -17.29
N VAL A 18 -9.37 3.99 -16.27
CA VAL A 18 -8.84 4.13 -14.90
C VAL A 18 -8.34 2.78 -14.39
N LYS A 19 -9.14 1.72 -14.57
CA LYS A 19 -8.77 0.36 -14.20
C LYS A 19 -7.49 -0.09 -14.91
N ALA A 20 -7.42 0.10 -16.22
CA ALA A 20 -6.24 -0.24 -17.01
C ALA A 20 -4.99 0.54 -16.56
N ALA A 21 -5.12 1.85 -16.27
CA ALA A 21 -4.02 2.68 -15.80
C ALA A 21 -3.50 2.22 -14.43
N LEU A 22 -4.39 1.81 -13.52
CA LEU A 22 -4.00 1.25 -12.22
C LEU A 22 -3.28 -0.09 -12.37
N LEU A 23 -3.74 -0.97 -13.26
CA LEU A 23 -3.07 -2.25 -13.54
C LEU A 23 -1.70 -2.05 -14.20
N ALA A 24 -1.55 -1.03 -15.05
CA ALA A 24 -0.30 -0.71 -15.73
C ALA A 24 0.83 -0.31 -14.77
N LEU A 25 0.53 0.07 -13.52
CA LEU A 25 1.54 0.35 -12.50
C LEU A 25 2.48 -0.84 -12.27
N ASN A 26 2.02 -2.08 -12.46
CA ASN A 26 2.86 -3.28 -12.32
C ASN A 26 4.13 -3.27 -13.19
N GLY A 27 4.11 -2.56 -14.33
CA GLY A 27 5.25 -2.46 -15.25
C GLY A 27 6.23 -1.32 -14.93
N THR A 28 5.99 -0.54 -13.87
CA THR A 28 6.73 0.71 -13.60
C THR A 28 7.86 0.57 -12.60
N GLY A 29 8.17 -0.65 -12.15
CA GLY A 29 9.20 -0.90 -11.14
C GLY A 29 8.79 -0.53 -9.71
N VAL A 30 7.49 -0.31 -9.47
CA VAL A 30 6.95 -0.12 -8.13
C VAL A 30 7.13 -1.36 -7.26
N PRO A 31 7.25 -1.24 -5.93
CA PRO A 31 7.53 -2.37 -5.03
C PRO A 31 6.29 -3.25 -4.74
N PHE A 32 5.16 -2.97 -5.37
CA PHE A 32 3.87 -3.59 -5.11
C PHE A 32 3.23 -4.11 -6.40
N HIS A 33 2.19 -4.93 -6.27
CA HIS A 33 1.44 -5.48 -7.38
C HIS A 33 -0.04 -5.11 -7.29
N VAL A 34 -0.63 -4.65 -8.39
CA VAL A 34 -2.05 -4.38 -8.57
C VAL A 34 -2.69 -5.53 -9.33
N ARG A 35 -3.81 -6.04 -8.83
CA ARG A 35 -4.59 -7.09 -9.48
C ARG A 35 -6.07 -6.79 -9.44
N ASP A 36 -6.82 -7.48 -10.29
CA ASP A 36 -8.26 -7.62 -10.09
C ASP A 36 -8.58 -8.19 -8.71
N ALA A 37 -9.65 -7.67 -8.12
CA ALA A 37 -10.17 -8.18 -6.86
C ALA A 37 -10.76 -9.58 -7.06
N PHE A 38 -10.51 -10.47 -6.11
CA PHE A 38 -11.15 -11.78 -6.07
C PHE A 38 -12.57 -11.68 -5.50
N GLY A 39 -13.39 -12.68 -5.79
CA GLY A 39 -14.72 -12.81 -5.21
C GLY A 39 -14.70 -12.68 -3.68
N GLY A 40 -15.50 -11.77 -3.13
CA GLY A 40 -15.60 -11.52 -1.69
C GLY A 40 -14.74 -10.37 -1.15
N GLU A 41 -13.84 -9.77 -1.94
CA GLU A 41 -13.02 -8.64 -1.48
C GLU A 41 -13.78 -7.29 -1.44
N LYS A 42 -14.98 -7.24 -2.05
CA LYS A 42 -15.85 -6.05 -2.18
C LYS A 42 -15.16 -4.85 -2.84
N ALA A 43 -14.30 -5.13 -3.80
CA ALA A 43 -13.49 -4.16 -4.52
C ALA A 43 -13.46 -4.54 -6.02
N ASP A 44 -13.01 -3.62 -6.86
CA ASP A 44 -12.73 -3.89 -8.27
C ASP A 44 -11.25 -4.25 -8.48
N LEU A 45 -10.36 -3.62 -7.70
CA LEU A 45 -8.92 -3.82 -7.74
C LEU A 45 -8.35 -3.93 -6.33
N VAL A 46 -7.23 -4.65 -6.22
CA VAL A 46 -6.43 -4.73 -4.99
C VAL A 46 -4.97 -4.50 -5.32
N ALA A 47 -4.37 -3.51 -4.68
CA ALA A 47 -2.92 -3.35 -4.64
C ALA A 47 -2.37 -4.05 -3.40
N GLU A 48 -1.30 -4.84 -3.58
CA GLU A 48 -0.70 -5.66 -2.52
C GLU A 48 0.81 -5.45 -2.50
N TRP A 49 1.35 -5.24 -1.30
CA TRP A 49 2.77 -5.15 -1.06
C TRP A 49 3.13 -6.01 0.14
N LYS A 50 4.15 -6.85 -0.02
CA LYS A 50 4.67 -7.72 1.04
C LYS A 50 6.17 -7.54 1.16
N ILE A 51 6.65 -7.35 2.39
CA ILE A 51 8.07 -7.15 2.68
C ILE A 51 8.41 -7.84 4.01
N VAL A 52 9.62 -8.39 4.09
CA VAL A 52 10.19 -8.87 5.35
C VAL A 52 11.15 -7.81 5.86
N LEU A 53 10.89 -7.31 7.06
CA LEU A 53 11.67 -6.28 7.72
C LEU A 53 12.50 -6.93 8.83
N PRO A 54 13.73 -6.45 9.07
CA PRO A 54 14.56 -6.93 10.16
C PRO A 54 13.87 -6.66 11.50
N GLY A 55 14.18 -7.51 12.48
CA GLY A 55 13.58 -7.50 13.81
C GLY A 55 14.11 -6.36 14.68
N GLU A 56 13.77 -5.12 14.32
CA GLU A 56 14.10 -3.93 15.12
C GLU A 56 12.90 -3.41 15.91
N SER A 57 11.73 -4.02 15.76
CA SER A 57 10.52 -3.63 16.47
C SER A 57 10.29 -4.49 17.72
N ASP A 58 9.93 -3.85 18.83
CA ASP A 58 9.50 -4.53 20.07
C ASP A 58 8.33 -5.50 19.85
N PHE A 59 7.51 -5.25 18.83
CA PHE A 59 6.33 -6.06 18.48
C PHE A 59 6.62 -7.56 18.33
N ALA A 60 7.81 -7.93 17.84
CA ALA A 60 8.19 -9.31 17.60
C ALA A 60 9.39 -9.75 18.46
N ASN A 61 9.67 -9.06 19.57
CA ASN A 61 10.81 -9.36 20.46
C ASN A 61 12.14 -9.48 19.70
N GLY A 62 12.39 -8.57 18.76
CA GLY A 62 13.60 -8.59 17.94
C GLY A 62 13.63 -9.63 16.80
N ALA A 63 12.55 -10.39 16.61
CA ALA A 63 12.44 -11.31 15.47
C ALA A 63 12.03 -10.57 14.18
N PRO A 64 12.45 -11.04 12.98
CA PRO A 64 12.03 -10.46 11.70
C PRO A 64 10.51 -10.39 11.58
N VAL A 65 10.01 -9.35 10.91
CA VAL A 65 8.58 -9.11 10.75
C VAL A 65 8.21 -9.11 9.28
N GLU A 66 7.31 -10.00 8.90
CA GLU A 66 6.62 -9.91 7.62
C GLU A 66 5.53 -8.84 7.73
N ARG A 67 5.67 -7.76 6.96
CA ARG A 67 4.63 -6.75 6.79
C ARG A 67 3.98 -6.93 5.43
N SER A 68 2.64 -6.92 5.42
CA SER A 68 1.86 -6.86 4.20
C SER A 68 0.86 -5.71 4.26
N MET A 69 0.80 -4.93 3.18
CA MET A 69 -0.16 -3.86 2.98
C MET A 69 -1.05 -4.21 1.80
N LYS A 70 -2.36 -4.01 1.95
CA LYS A 70 -3.34 -4.13 0.88
C LYS A 70 -4.17 -2.86 0.79
N SER A 71 -4.31 -2.30 -0.40
CA SER A 71 -5.25 -1.23 -0.70
C SER A 71 -6.33 -1.78 -1.62
N ARG A 72 -7.54 -1.91 -1.09
CA ARG A 72 -8.72 -2.34 -1.85
C ARG A 72 -9.37 -1.13 -2.46
N MET A 73 -9.63 -1.15 -3.76
CA MET A 73 -10.13 -0.02 -4.53
C MET A 73 -11.42 -0.39 -5.24
N ARG A 74 -12.46 0.40 -5.04
CA ARG A 74 -13.75 0.29 -5.71
C ARG A 74 -14.02 1.52 -6.55
N LEU A 75 -14.36 1.34 -7.82
CA LEU A 75 -14.68 2.40 -8.76
C LEU A 75 -16.17 2.75 -8.63
N ALA A 76 -16.47 3.89 -8.03
CA ALA A 76 -17.80 4.48 -8.00
C ALA A 76 -18.01 5.29 -9.29
N VAL A 77 -18.48 4.62 -10.34
CA VAL A 77 -18.59 5.19 -11.70
C VAL A 77 -19.51 6.41 -11.76
N ALA A 78 -20.63 6.38 -11.03
CA ALA A 78 -21.61 7.47 -11.02
C ALA A 78 -20.99 8.79 -10.52
N ASP A 79 -20.16 8.71 -9.50
CA ASP A 79 -19.54 9.87 -8.84
C ASP A 79 -18.12 10.16 -9.36
N ARG A 80 -17.59 9.31 -10.25
CA ARG A 80 -16.20 9.34 -10.74
C ARG A 80 -15.19 9.35 -9.59
N GLU A 81 -15.42 8.45 -8.63
CA GLU A 81 -14.57 8.31 -7.46
C GLU A 81 -13.97 6.91 -7.37
N VAL A 82 -12.79 6.82 -6.75
CA VAL A 82 -12.19 5.55 -6.34
C VAL A 82 -12.22 5.51 -4.82
N HIS A 83 -13.04 4.62 -4.28
CA HIS A 83 -13.15 4.39 -2.83
C HIS A 83 -12.06 3.41 -2.42
N VAL A 84 -11.24 3.81 -1.46
CA VAL A 84 -10.05 3.06 -1.05
C VAL A 84 -10.08 2.72 0.42
N VAL A 85 -9.84 1.45 0.74
CA VAL A 85 -9.62 0.95 2.09
C VAL A 85 -8.25 0.31 2.17
N ASP A 86 -7.40 0.89 3.03
CA ASP A 86 -6.07 0.36 3.34
C ASP A 86 -6.16 -0.65 4.50
N GLN A 87 -5.37 -1.72 4.40
CA GLN A 87 -5.20 -2.75 5.41
C GLN A 87 -3.71 -3.03 5.57
N VAL A 88 -3.21 -3.04 6.80
CA VAL A 88 -1.83 -3.43 7.11
C VAL A 88 -1.85 -4.59 8.10
N ARG A 89 -1.07 -5.61 7.78
CA ARG A 89 -0.85 -6.79 8.61
C ARG A 89 0.63 -6.96 8.87
N GLU A 90 0.95 -7.27 10.12
CA GLU A 90 2.31 -7.61 10.55
C GLU A 90 2.27 -9.00 11.20
N VAL A 91 3.26 -9.81 10.87
CA VAL A 91 3.43 -11.16 11.41
C VAL A 91 4.89 -11.31 11.82
N GLY A 92 5.15 -11.56 13.10
CA GLY A 92 6.48 -11.93 13.57
C GLY A 92 6.86 -13.30 13.01
N LEU A 93 8.08 -13.44 12.50
CA LEU A 93 8.62 -14.68 11.95
C LEU A 93 9.55 -15.33 12.97
N VAL A 94 9.56 -16.66 13.02
CA VAL A 94 10.38 -17.46 13.95
C VAL A 94 11.01 -18.66 13.23
N GLY A 95 12.15 -19.11 13.73
CA GLY A 95 12.86 -20.30 13.24
C GLY A 95 13.67 -20.09 11.95
N ASP A 96 14.37 -21.15 11.53
CA ASP A 96 15.13 -21.24 10.28
C ASP A 96 14.73 -22.55 9.54
N PRO A 97 14.03 -22.48 8.38
CA PRO A 97 13.64 -21.28 7.65
C PRO A 97 12.52 -20.47 8.35
N PRO A 98 12.39 -19.16 8.06
CA PRO A 98 11.41 -18.30 8.72
C PRO A 98 9.96 -18.77 8.53
N ARG A 99 9.23 -18.93 9.63
CA ARG A 99 7.81 -19.32 9.64
C ARG A 99 6.96 -18.33 10.44
N PRO A 100 5.66 -18.15 10.11
CA PRO A 100 4.76 -17.32 10.88
C PRO A 100 4.68 -17.73 12.37
N GLY A 101 5.02 -16.82 13.26
CA GLY A 101 4.90 -16.99 14.70
C GLY A 101 3.52 -16.60 15.26
N LEU A 102 3.46 -16.48 16.59
CA LEU A 102 2.26 -16.08 17.33
C LEU A 102 2.00 -14.57 17.28
N SER A 103 3.04 -13.74 17.19
CA SER A 103 2.92 -12.28 17.13
C SER A 103 2.25 -11.84 15.83
N ARG A 104 1.03 -11.26 15.93
CA ARG A 104 0.24 -10.78 14.79
C ARG A 104 -0.39 -9.42 15.10
N ARG A 105 -0.21 -8.46 14.19
CA ARG A 105 -0.89 -7.16 14.24
C ARG A 105 -1.73 -6.99 13.00
N TRP A 106 -2.94 -6.49 13.21
CA TRP A 106 -3.84 -6.14 12.13
C TRP A 106 -4.34 -4.72 12.35
N SER A 107 -4.37 -3.95 11.27
CA SER A 107 -4.78 -2.57 11.32
C SER A 107 -5.46 -2.18 10.01
N ARG A 108 -6.51 -1.34 10.11
CA ARG A 108 -7.36 -0.94 8.98
C ARG A 108 -7.60 0.55 9.00
N GLY A 109 -7.84 1.08 7.81
CA GLY A 109 -8.02 2.50 7.60
C GLY A 109 -6.70 3.13 7.17
N PRO A 110 -6.66 4.45 7.00
CA PRO A 110 -5.52 5.06 6.34
C PRO A 110 -4.25 4.93 7.20
N HIS A 111 -3.34 4.10 6.76
CA HIS A 111 -2.05 3.88 7.41
C HIS A 111 -1.00 4.77 6.76
N VAL A 112 -0.30 5.55 7.57
CA VAL A 112 1.04 6.02 7.26
C VAL A 112 1.97 5.18 8.11
N ALA A 113 2.48 4.10 7.53
CA ALA A 113 3.44 3.22 8.19
C ALA A 113 4.78 3.45 7.53
N ARG A 114 5.74 3.95 8.32
CA ARG A 114 7.12 4.15 7.89
C ARG A 114 8.03 3.38 8.83
N GLN A 115 8.87 2.51 8.27
CA GLN A 115 9.89 1.79 9.01
C GLN A 115 11.26 2.09 8.41
N TRP A 116 12.23 2.21 9.30
CA TRP A 116 13.59 2.57 8.97
C TRP A 116 14.53 1.81 9.90
N THR A 117 15.75 1.61 9.45
CA THR A 117 16.89 1.07 10.21
C THR A 117 18.04 2.07 10.20
N TYR A 118 19.07 1.83 11.00
CA TYR A 118 20.35 2.54 10.90
C TYR A 118 21.40 1.62 10.29
N GLU A 119 21.94 2.01 9.14
CA GLU A 119 23.10 1.35 8.53
C GLU A 119 24.36 2.19 8.71
N LYS A 120 25.52 1.53 8.72
CA LYS A 120 26.82 2.21 8.80
C LYS A 120 27.31 2.47 7.38
N GLY A 121 27.52 3.74 7.05
CA GLY A 121 28.03 4.17 5.75
C GLY A 121 29.52 3.86 5.57
N PRO A 122 30.06 4.03 4.36
CA PRO A 122 31.49 3.86 4.06
C PRO A 122 32.39 4.80 4.88
N ASP A 123 31.84 5.93 5.33
CA ASP A 123 32.46 6.93 6.21
C ASP A 123 32.45 6.53 7.70
N GLY A 124 31.89 5.37 8.01
CA GLY A 124 31.74 4.86 9.37
C GLY A 124 30.62 5.51 10.18
N ARG A 125 29.83 6.43 9.60
CA ARG A 125 28.72 7.11 10.29
C ARG A 125 27.42 6.32 10.11
N ARG A 126 26.54 6.40 11.11
CA ARG A 126 25.20 5.79 11.04
C ARG A 126 24.27 6.69 10.22
N HIS A 127 23.63 6.10 9.23
CA HIS A 127 22.62 6.77 8.40
C HIS A 127 21.30 6.03 8.48
N LYS A 128 20.21 6.79 8.42
CA LYS A 128 18.86 6.26 8.49
C LYS A 128 18.44 5.75 7.12
N VAL A 129 18.18 4.45 7.01
CA VAL A 129 17.72 3.80 5.77
C VAL A 129 16.23 3.49 5.91
N VAL A 130 15.41 3.94 4.96
CA VAL A 130 13.98 3.65 4.94
C VAL A 130 13.80 2.27 4.32
N LEU A 131 13.22 1.34 5.09
CA LEU A 131 12.95 -0.02 4.63
C LEU A 131 11.54 -0.18 4.09
N PHE A 132 10.61 0.64 4.59
CA PHE A 132 9.23 0.62 4.15
C PHE A 132 8.61 2.00 4.36
N ASP A 133 7.95 2.51 3.34
CA ASP A 133 7.06 3.66 3.46
C ASP A 133 5.77 3.37 2.70
N SER A 134 4.63 3.33 3.41
CA SER A 134 3.33 3.10 2.77
C SER A 134 3.01 4.07 1.62
N ARG A 135 3.68 5.23 1.57
CA ARG A 135 3.57 6.20 0.48
C ARG A 135 4.12 5.67 -0.84
N ASP A 136 5.10 4.77 -0.79
CA ASP A 136 5.68 4.14 -2.00
C ASP A 136 4.64 3.29 -2.75
N MET A 137 3.58 2.84 -2.08
CA MET A 137 2.42 2.23 -2.73
C MET A 137 1.28 3.22 -2.95
N ARG A 138 0.96 4.02 -1.94
CA ARG A 138 -0.23 4.87 -1.97
C ARG A 138 -0.12 6.03 -2.97
N ASP A 139 1.04 6.66 -3.06
CA ASP A 139 1.21 7.86 -3.88
C ASP A 139 1.13 7.52 -5.38
N PRO A 140 1.73 6.44 -5.90
CA PRO A 140 1.50 6.02 -7.28
C PRO A 140 0.03 5.72 -7.58
N LEU A 141 -0.68 5.01 -6.70
CA LEU A 141 -2.12 4.71 -6.88
C LEU A 141 -2.95 6.00 -6.92
N LEU A 142 -2.75 6.89 -5.95
CA LEU A 142 -3.44 8.16 -5.83
C LEU A 142 -3.18 9.03 -7.06
N ASN A 143 -1.91 9.20 -7.44
CA ASN A 143 -1.54 10.03 -8.57
C ASN A 143 -2.14 9.50 -9.89
N THR A 144 -2.20 8.18 -10.07
CA THR A 144 -2.86 7.58 -11.24
C THR A 144 -4.35 7.90 -11.27
N VAL A 145 -5.06 7.81 -10.14
CA VAL A 145 -6.48 8.16 -10.04
C VAL A 145 -6.72 9.64 -10.35
N LEU A 146 -5.93 10.54 -9.75
CA LEU A 146 -6.09 11.98 -9.95
C LEU A 146 -5.77 12.40 -11.40
N LYS A 147 -4.71 11.85 -12.00
CA LYS A 147 -4.35 12.09 -13.41
C LYS A 147 -5.42 11.58 -14.38
N ALA A 148 -6.17 10.54 -13.99
CA ALA A 148 -7.30 10.06 -14.76
C ALA A 148 -8.58 10.92 -14.59
N GLY A 149 -8.52 12.00 -13.80
CA GLY A 149 -9.63 12.90 -13.55
C GLY A 149 -10.68 12.33 -12.59
N TRP A 150 -10.29 11.38 -11.73
CA TRP A 150 -11.16 10.76 -10.73
C TRP A 150 -10.77 11.22 -9.33
N THR A 151 -11.76 11.27 -8.45
CA THR A 151 -11.54 11.64 -7.04
C THR A 151 -11.05 10.41 -6.26
N TRP A 152 -9.97 10.54 -5.51
CA TRP A 152 -9.54 9.53 -4.55
C TRP A 152 -10.30 9.72 -3.23
N ARG A 153 -11.05 8.72 -2.78
CA ARG A 153 -11.79 8.77 -1.51
C ARG A 153 -11.35 7.66 -0.57
N GLY A 154 -10.58 8.03 0.46
CA GLY A 154 -10.24 7.09 1.53
C GLY A 154 -11.43 6.84 2.46
N VAL A 155 -11.90 5.59 2.55
CA VAL A 155 -13.07 5.20 3.36
C VAL A 155 -12.68 4.18 4.43
N ARG A 156 -13.55 3.92 5.41
CA ARG A 156 -13.34 2.89 6.45
C ARG A 156 -13.83 1.50 6.03
N LYS A 157 -14.73 1.43 5.05
CA LYS A 157 -15.32 0.21 4.48
C LYS A 157 -15.76 0.47 3.03
N LEU A 158 -15.75 -0.59 2.20
CA LEU A 158 -16.28 -0.60 0.82
C LEU A 158 -17.69 -1.20 0.75
#